data_AF-A0A356K709-F1
#
_entry.id   AF-A0A356K709-F1
#
_cell.length_a   1.000
_cell.length_b   1.000
_cell.length_c   1.000
_cell.angle_alpha   90.00
_cell.angle_beta   90.00
_cell.angle_gamma   90.00
#
_symmetry.space_group_name_H-M   'P 1'
#
loop_
_entity.id
_entity.type
_entity.pdbx_description
1 polymer ?
#
loop_
_entity_poly.entity_id
_entity_poly.type
_entity_poly.pdbx_seq_one_letter_code
_entity_poly.pdbx_strand_id
1 'polypeptide(L)'
;GSLYESGGLTPGTGLVAAAGVSLECEIGVVIDGEGNPKSAGPVIEVPRMAWADPADATGVNLTACNIAADRYIVGTQLPFRDDYADIHITLTRDGETVCQAPATDALGGPQDALAWMLDEAALRGLEIRDGMLLITGACGGIHPALPGAYRANYGELGSIEFTVEE
;
A
#
# COMPACT_ATOMS: atom_id res chain seq x y z
N GLY A 1 6.10 -5.01 6.76
CA GLY A 1 5.76 -4.95 8.19
C GLY A 1 4.49 -5.73 8.44
N SER A 2 3.75 -5.39 9.49
CA SER A 2 2.40 -5.90 9.78
C SER A 2 1.42 -4.74 9.77
N LEU A 3 0.27 -4.96 9.12
CA LEU A 3 -0.86 -4.04 9.15
C LEU A 3 -1.74 -4.37 10.36
N TYR A 4 -2.09 -3.35 11.14
CA TYR A 4 -3.05 -3.49 12.24
C TYR A 4 -4.41 -2.98 11.77
N GLU A 5 -5.50 -3.67 12.14
CA GLU A 5 -6.87 -3.26 11.80
C GLU A 5 -7.18 -1.81 12.23
N SER A 6 -6.59 -1.35 13.35
CA SER A 6 -6.70 0.03 13.82
C SER A 6 -6.05 1.08 12.91
N GLY A 7 -5.28 0.65 11.91
CA GLY A 7 -4.69 1.49 10.87
C GLY A 7 -5.52 1.56 9.59
N GLY A 8 -6.54 0.71 9.45
CA GLY A 8 -7.41 0.68 8.29
C GLY A 8 -8.34 1.88 8.24
N LEU A 9 -8.40 2.50 7.06
CA LEU A 9 -9.22 3.67 6.75
C LEU A 9 -10.07 3.40 5.50
N THR A 10 -11.12 4.19 5.32
CA THR A 10 -12.03 4.09 4.17
C THR A 10 -11.78 5.21 3.17
N PRO A 11 -12.07 5.00 1.87
CA PRO A 11 -12.07 6.08 0.88
C PRO A 11 -12.93 7.27 1.33
N GLY A 12 -12.49 8.48 1.01
CA GLY A 12 -13.08 9.74 1.44
C GLY A 12 -12.60 10.23 2.81
N THR A 13 -11.70 9.50 3.49
CA THR A 13 -11.14 9.95 4.77
C THR A 13 -10.25 11.19 4.59
N GLY A 14 -10.21 12.04 5.62
CA GLY A 14 -9.16 13.03 5.79
C GLY A 14 -7.97 12.42 6.55
N LEU A 15 -6.77 12.70 6.07
CA LEU A 15 -5.50 12.47 6.74
C LEU A 15 -4.94 13.81 7.24
N VAL A 16 -4.03 13.77 8.20
CA VAL A 16 -3.33 14.96 8.70
C VAL A 16 -1.90 14.93 8.20
N ALA A 17 -1.45 16.02 7.56
CA ALA A 17 -0.07 16.18 7.19
C ALA A 17 0.80 16.23 8.46
N ALA A 18 1.88 15.44 8.47
CA ALA A 18 2.85 15.50 9.56
C ALA A 18 4.23 15.09 9.07
N ALA A 19 5.25 15.51 9.82
CA ALA A 19 6.62 15.11 9.54
C ALA A 19 6.74 13.58 9.48
N GLY A 20 7.33 13.10 8.38
CA GLY A 20 7.54 11.69 8.11
C GLY A 20 6.34 10.93 7.55
N VAL A 21 5.16 11.54 7.43
CA VAL A 21 4.00 10.89 6.80
C VAL A 21 4.14 10.95 5.28
N SER A 22 4.06 9.79 4.63
CA SER A 22 4.11 9.64 3.19
C SER A 22 2.90 8.87 2.66
N LEU A 23 2.81 8.77 1.34
CA LEU A 23 1.78 8.11 0.57
C LEU A 23 2.45 7.18 -0.43
N GLU A 24 1.96 5.96 -0.50
CA GLU A 24 2.41 4.93 -1.44
C GLU A 24 1.18 4.33 -2.12
N CYS A 25 1.24 4.20 -3.44
CA CYS A 25 0.19 3.52 -4.19
C CYS A 25 0.53 2.03 -4.28
N GLU A 26 -0.38 1.17 -3.85
CA GLU A 26 -0.15 -0.27 -3.82
C GLU A 26 -1.35 -1.05 -4.36
N ILE A 27 -1.12 -2.32 -4.68
CA ILE A 27 -2.19 -3.30 -4.85
C ILE A 27 -2.31 -4.10 -3.56
N GLY A 28 -3.51 -4.13 -2.99
CA GLY A 28 -3.84 -4.98 -1.86
C GLY A 28 -4.48 -6.27 -2.34
N VAL A 29 -3.93 -7.41 -1.92
CA VAL A 29 -4.43 -8.77 -2.19
C VAL A 29 -5.05 -9.35 -0.93
N VAL A 30 -6.28 -9.85 -1.03
CA VAL A 30 -6.93 -10.59 0.06
C VAL A 30 -6.82 -12.08 -0.21
N ILE A 31 -6.37 -12.84 0.78
CA ILE A 31 -6.18 -14.30 0.68
C ILE A 31 -7.19 -15.08 1.53
N ASP A 32 -7.31 -16.38 1.24
CA ASP A 32 -8.00 -17.34 2.10
C ASP A 32 -7.09 -17.93 3.21
N GLY A 33 -7.64 -18.82 4.02
CA GLY A 33 -6.91 -19.48 5.12
C GLY A 33 -5.83 -20.47 4.67
N GLU A 34 -5.74 -20.77 3.37
CA GLU A 34 -4.68 -21.59 2.78
C GLU A 34 -3.62 -20.74 2.05
N GLY A 35 -3.84 -19.42 1.97
CA GLY A 35 -2.97 -18.50 1.25
C GLY A 35 -3.36 -18.26 -0.22
N ASN A 36 -4.46 -18.84 -0.71
CA ASN A 36 -4.88 -18.62 -2.08
C ASN A 36 -5.47 -17.20 -2.23
N PRO A 37 -5.15 -16.47 -3.31
CA PRO A 37 -5.71 -15.15 -3.53
C PRO A 37 -7.19 -15.21 -3.88
N LYS A 38 -8.00 -14.37 -3.22
CA LYS A 38 -9.44 -14.21 -3.45
C LYS A 38 -9.72 -12.97 -4.28
N SER A 39 -9.12 -11.84 -3.91
CA SER A 39 -9.33 -10.55 -4.54
C SER A 39 -8.07 -9.70 -4.56
N ALA A 40 -8.03 -8.72 -5.46
CA ALA A 40 -7.09 -7.63 -5.39
C ALA A 40 -7.77 -6.30 -5.69
N GLY A 41 -7.17 -5.20 -5.24
CA GLY A 41 -7.68 -3.87 -5.48
C GLY A 41 -6.77 -2.76 -4.99
N PRO A 42 -7.17 -1.50 -5.21
CA PRO A 42 -6.38 -0.33 -4.84
C PRO A 42 -6.12 -0.27 -3.34
N VAL A 43 -4.90 0.09 -2.96
CA VAL A 43 -4.54 0.48 -1.59
C VAL A 43 -3.69 1.74 -1.63
N ILE A 44 -3.95 2.68 -0.73
CA ILE A 44 -2.97 3.70 -0.37
C ILE A 44 -2.35 3.30 0.96
N GLU A 45 -1.06 2.96 0.98
CA GLU A 45 -0.33 2.89 2.25
C GLU A 45 0.06 4.30 2.67
N VAL A 46 -0.02 4.55 3.96
CA VAL A 46 0.36 5.82 4.59
C VAL A 46 1.41 5.50 5.66
N PRO A 47 2.67 5.28 5.27
CA PRO A 47 3.72 5.01 6.22
C PRO A 47 4.14 6.28 6.94
N ARG A 48 4.76 6.09 8.12
CA ARG A 48 5.29 7.19 8.92
C ARG A 48 6.74 6.96 9.33
N MET A 49 7.64 7.69 8.69
CA MET A 49 9.08 7.71 8.96
C MET A 49 9.50 9.03 9.60
N ALA A 50 9.37 9.15 10.91
CA ALA A 50 9.76 10.34 11.67
C ALA A 50 11.02 10.07 12.52
N TRP A 51 12.17 9.97 11.87
CA TRP A 51 13.46 9.75 12.54
C TRP A 51 13.89 10.97 13.36
N ALA A 52 14.28 10.76 14.61
CA ALA A 52 14.80 11.83 15.46
C ALA A 52 16.22 12.26 15.04
N ASP A 53 17.06 11.29 14.68
CA ASP A 53 18.36 11.49 14.03
C ASP A 53 18.30 10.92 12.60
N PRO A 54 18.59 11.71 11.55
CA PRO A 54 18.66 11.20 10.18
C PRO A 54 19.59 9.99 9.99
N ALA A 55 20.63 9.85 10.82
CA ALA A 55 21.53 8.68 10.77
C ALA A 55 20.82 7.36 11.13
N ASP A 56 19.68 7.41 11.82
CA ASP A 56 18.89 6.24 12.17
C ASP A 56 18.06 5.68 11.01
N ALA A 57 18.00 6.37 9.86
CA ALA A 57 17.28 5.92 8.66
C ALA A 57 18.02 4.75 7.95
N THR A 58 18.17 3.64 8.66
CA THR A 58 18.81 2.40 8.19
C THR A 58 17.77 1.30 7.97
N GLY A 59 18.07 0.33 7.11
CA GLY A 59 17.16 -0.80 6.88
C GLY A 59 16.89 -1.63 8.14
N VAL A 60 17.87 -1.75 9.04
CA VAL A 60 17.70 -2.48 10.32
C VAL A 60 16.70 -1.75 11.22
N ASN A 61 16.86 -0.43 11.39
CA ASN A 61 15.93 0.36 12.19
C ASN A 61 14.56 0.44 11.55
N LEU A 62 14.47 0.57 10.23
CA LEU A 62 13.21 0.52 9.51
C LEU A 62 12.48 -0.81 9.77
N THR A 63 13.19 -1.93 9.73
CA THR A 63 12.65 -3.26 10.08
C THR A 63 12.15 -3.32 11.51
N ALA A 64 12.94 -2.81 12.46
CA ALA A 64 12.54 -2.75 13.87
C ALA A 64 11.29 -1.87 14.10
N CYS A 65 11.10 -0.85 13.26
CA CYS A 65 9.96 0.06 13.28
C CYS A 65 8.81 -0.40 12.36
N ASN A 66 8.61 -1.71 12.22
CA ASN A 66 7.51 -2.28 11.44
C ASN A 66 7.51 -1.88 9.94
N ILE A 67 8.66 -1.54 9.37
CA ILE A 67 8.79 -0.99 8.02
C ILE A 67 7.95 0.29 7.85
N ALA A 68 7.85 1.09 8.91
CA ALA A 68 7.08 2.35 8.94
C ALA A 68 5.56 2.23 8.68
N ALA A 69 5.01 1.02 8.59
CA ALA A 69 3.58 0.80 8.42
C ALA A 69 2.77 1.43 9.58
N ASP A 70 1.83 2.32 9.24
CA ASP A 70 1.02 3.08 10.20
C ASP A 70 -0.48 3.05 9.84
N ARG A 71 -0.85 3.67 8.70
CA ARG A 71 -2.23 3.71 8.20
C ARG A 71 -2.31 3.21 6.76
N TYR A 72 -3.51 2.83 6.35
CA TYR A 72 -3.77 2.43 4.96
C TYR A 72 -5.24 2.63 4.60
N ILE A 73 -5.51 2.97 3.34
CA ILE A 73 -6.86 3.11 2.79
C ILE A 73 -7.10 1.97 1.81
N VAL A 74 -8.17 1.20 2.00
CA VAL A 74 -8.52 0.09 1.10
C VAL A 74 -9.64 0.52 0.16
N GLY A 75 -9.38 0.41 -1.14
CA GLY A 75 -10.37 0.64 -2.19
C GLY A 75 -11.23 -0.58 -2.48
N THR A 76 -11.96 -0.53 -3.60
CA THR A 76 -12.78 -1.65 -4.06
C THR A 76 -11.90 -2.88 -4.35
N GLN A 77 -12.29 -4.03 -3.80
CA GLN A 77 -11.67 -5.31 -4.09
C GLN A 77 -12.44 -6.02 -5.20
N LEU A 78 -11.73 -6.48 -6.23
CA LEU A 78 -12.27 -7.25 -7.35
C LEU A 78 -11.67 -8.67 -7.34
N PRO A 79 -12.32 -9.67 -7.97
CA PRO A 79 -11.76 -11.01 -8.07
C PRO A 79 -10.31 -10.98 -8.56
N PHE A 80 -9.45 -11.79 -7.94
CA PHE A 80 -8.04 -11.82 -8.29
C PHE A 80 -7.86 -12.23 -9.75
N ARG A 81 -6.94 -11.56 -10.45
CA ARG A 81 -6.64 -11.75 -11.87
C ARG A 81 -5.35 -12.55 -12.06
N ASP A 82 -5.22 -13.18 -13.21
CA ASP A 82 -3.99 -13.88 -13.60
C ASP A 82 -2.84 -12.91 -13.95
N ASP A 83 -3.16 -11.66 -14.33
CA ASP A 83 -2.20 -10.61 -14.69
C ASP A 83 -2.76 -9.19 -14.41
N TYR A 84 -1.86 -8.25 -14.14
CA TYR A 84 -2.10 -6.81 -13.92
C TYR A 84 -1.23 -5.89 -14.78
N ALA A 85 -0.50 -6.40 -15.78
CA ALA A 85 0.38 -5.59 -16.65
C ALA A 85 -0.34 -4.47 -17.42
N ASP A 86 -1.65 -4.59 -17.62
CA ASP A 86 -2.50 -3.56 -18.21
C ASP A 86 -2.88 -2.43 -17.24
N ILE A 87 -2.76 -2.67 -15.92
CA ILE A 87 -3.14 -1.71 -14.90
C ILE A 87 -2.05 -0.66 -14.72
N HIS A 88 -2.44 0.60 -14.95
CA HIS A 88 -1.61 1.78 -14.71
C HIS A 88 -2.22 2.62 -13.61
N ILE A 89 -1.38 2.96 -12.64
CA ILE A 89 -1.73 3.74 -11.46
C ILE A 89 -1.36 5.19 -11.72
N THR A 90 -2.23 6.13 -11.37
CA THR A 90 -1.95 7.56 -11.39
C THR A 90 -2.46 8.19 -10.10
N LEU A 91 -1.54 8.78 -9.33
CA LEU A 91 -1.86 9.59 -8.16
C LEU A 91 -1.86 11.07 -8.56
N THR A 92 -2.95 11.78 -8.27
CA THR A 92 -3.02 13.23 -8.41
C THR A 92 -3.30 13.90 -7.07
N ARG A 93 -2.84 15.14 -6.93
CA ARG A 93 -3.17 16.08 -5.85
C ARG A 93 -3.64 17.39 -6.47
N ASP A 94 -4.85 17.84 -6.14
CA ASP A 94 -5.46 19.06 -6.68
C ASP A 94 -5.44 19.14 -8.21
N GLY A 95 -5.55 17.98 -8.86
CA GLY A 95 -5.50 17.83 -10.31
C GLY A 95 -4.10 17.73 -10.92
N GLU A 96 -3.04 17.95 -10.14
CA GLU A 96 -1.65 17.78 -10.58
C GLU A 96 -1.15 16.35 -10.33
N THR A 97 -0.43 15.78 -11.29
CA THR A 97 0.15 14.44 -11.16
C THR A 97 1.27 14.41 -10.11
N VAL A 98 1.13 13.52 -9.14
CA VAL A 98 2.17 13.21 -8.14
C VAL A 98 3.05 12.07 -8.64
N CYS A 99 2.43 10.97 -9.09
CA CYS A 99 3.15 9.84 -9.67
C CYS A 99 2.30 9.06 -10.68
N GLN A 100 2.98 8.32 -11.56
CA GLN A 100 2.38 7.35 -12.47
C GLN A 100 3.29 6.12 -12.53
N ALA A 101 2.71 4.93 -12.43
CA ALA A 101 3.45 3.67 -12.48
C ALA A 101 2.54 2.52 -12.92
N PRO A 102 3.10 1.46 -13.54
CA PRO A 102 2.35 0.22 -13.73
C PRO A 102 2.12 -0.47 -12.37
N ALA A 103 1.05 -1.27 -12.24
CA ALA A 103 0.82 -2.10 -11.05
C ALA A 103 1.88 -3.21 -10.87
N THR A 104 2.72 -3.43 -11.88
CA THR A 104 3.84 -4.39 -11.88
C THR A 104 5.16 -3.79 -11.40
N ASP A 105 5.18 -2.50 -11.03
CA ASP A 105 6.40 -1.79 -10.58
C ASP A 105 7.00 -2.43 -9.32
N ALA A 106 6.15 -2.82 -8.37
CA ALA A 106 6.57 -3.50 -7.15
C ALA A 106 6.72 -5.01 -7.38
N LEU A 107 7.94 -5.53 -7.23
CA LEU A 107 8.29 -6.96 -7.30
C LEU A 107 7.78 -7.71 -8.56
N GLY A 108 7.56 -7.02 -9.67
CA GLY A 108 7.02 -7.62 -10.90
C GLY A 108 5.49 -7.75 -10.91
N GLY A 109 4.81 -7.39 -9.81
CA GLY A 109 3.36 -7.30 -9.70
C GLY A 109 2.75 -8.15 -8.58
N PRO A 110 1.42 -8.09 -8.43
CA PRO A 110 0.73 -8.69 -7.29
C PRO A 110 0.92 -10.20 -7.15
N GLN A 111 1.10 -10.93 -8.25
CA GLN A 111 1.33 -12.38 -8.26
C GLN A 111 2.69 -12.73 -7.63
N ASP A 112 3.75 -12.14 -8.16
CA ASP A 112 5.12 -12.41 -7.73
C ASP A 112 5.36 -11.90 -6.30
N ALA A 113 4.79 -10.74 -5.97
CA ALA A 113 4.81 -10.19 -4.62
C ALA A 113 4.08 -11.09 -3.62
N LEU A 114 2.88 -11.61 -3.97
CA LEU A 114 2.14 -12.54 -3.12
C LEU A 114 2.93 -13.82 -2.87
N ALA A 115 3.47 -14.45 -3.92
CA ALA A 115 4.25 -15.68 -3.80
C ALA A 115 5.45 -15.47 -2.85
N TRP A 116 6.20 -14.38 -3.04
CA TRP A 116 7.31 -14.03 -2.16
C TRP A 116 6.86 -13.81 -0.71
N MET A 117 5.76 -13.08 -0.48
CA MET A 117 5.25 -12.83 0.87
C MET A 117 4.79 -14.11 1.58
N LEU A 118 4.14 -15.05 0.86
CA LEU A 118 3.73 -16.34 1.41
C LEU A 118 4.92 -17.23 1.77
N ASP A 119 5.96 -17.26 0.93
CA ASP A 119 7.21 -17.96 1.22
C ASP A 119 7.88 -17.36 2.47
N GLU A 120 7.95 -16.04 2.56
CA GLU A 120 8.53 -15.34 3.70
C GLU A 120 7.76 -15.58 4.99
N ALA A 121 6.42 -15.62 4.91
CA ALA A 121 5.53 -15.95 6.03
C ALA A 121 5.75 -17.38 6.51
N ALA A 122 5.83 -18.35 5.59
CA ALA A 122 6.09 -19.75 5.91
C ALA A 122 7.47 -19.93 6.57
N LEU A 123 8.51 -19.30 6.02
CA LEU A 123 9.87 -19.34 6.58
C LEU A 123 9.95 -18.78 8.01
N ARG A 124 9.10 -17.80 8.33
CA ARG A 124 9.07 -17.13 9.64
C ARG A 124 8.02 -17.69 10.59
N GLY A 125 7.25 -18.68 10.16
CA GLY A 125 6.14 -19.25 10.93
C GLY A 125 5.03 -18.24 11.23
N LEU A 126 4.81 -17.28 10.33
CA LEU A 126 3.69 -16.34 10.44
C LEU A 126 2.39 -17.04 10.08
N GLU A 127 1.34 -16.75 10.86
CA GLU A 127 0.03 -17.34 10.66
C GLU A 127 -0.66 -16.72 9.44
N ILE A 128 -1.22 -17.58 8.58
CA ILE A 128 -2.11 -17.19 7.48
C ILE A 128 -3.56 -17.38 7.94
N ARG A 129 -4.43 -16.41 7.62
CA ARG A 129 -5.84 -16.40 8.00
C ARG A 129 -6.70 -16.00 6.82
N ASP A 130 -7.90 -16.57 6.75
CA ASP A 130 -8.91 -16.15 5.76
C ASP A 130 -9.24 -14.66 5.94
N GLY A 131 -9.25 -13.93 4.83
CA GLY A 131 -9.51 -12.50 4.81
C GLY A 131 -8.28 -11.63 5.11
N MET A 132 -7.08 -12.20 5.24
CA MET A 132 -5.86 -11.42 5.46
C MET A 132 -5.55 -10.56 4.22
N LEU A 133 -5.25 -9.28 4.45
CA LEU A 133 -4.81 -8.32 3.43
C LEU A 133 -3.28 -8.28 3.39
N LEU A 134 -2.72 -8.42 2.20
CA LEU A 134 -1.31 -8.21 1.89
C LEU A 134 -1.20 -7.05 0.91
N ILE A 135 -0.34 -6.08 1.19
CA ILE A 135 -0.08 -4.94 0.31
C ILE A 135 1.28 -5.18 -0.36
N THR A 136 1.31 -5.09 -1.69
CA THR A 136 2.35 -5.72 -2.53
C THR A 136 3.58 -4.85 -2.77
N GLY A 137 3.67 -3.69 -2.13
CA GLY A 137 4.75 -2.72 -2.26
C GLY A 137 4.39 -1.52 -3.14
N ALA A 138 5.12 -0.44 -2.90
CA ALA A 138 4.94 0.84 -3.58
C ALA A 138 5.14 0.77 -5.09
N CYS A 139 4.11 1.17 -5.83
CA CYS A 139 4.17 1.47 -7.25
C CYS A 139 4.32 2.98 -7.45
N GLY A 140 5.36 3.39 -8.16
CA GLY A 140 5.65 4.80 -8.42
C GLY A 140 6.35 5.52 -7.27
N GLY A 141 6.89 4.78 -6.30
CA GLY A 141 7.70 5.31 -5.20
C GLY A 141 6.91 5.93 -4.04
N ILE A 142 7.65 6.57 -3.14
CA ILE A 142 7.16 7.10 -1.86
C ILE A 142 7.05 8.62 -1.95
N HIS A 143 5.88 9.17 -1.63
CA HIS A 143 5.59 10.60 -1.79
C HIS A 143 5.21 11.24 -0.46
N PRO A 144 5.73 12.42 -0.09
CA PRO A 144 5.27 13.11 1.11
C PRO A 144 3.76 13.38 1.09
N ALA A 145 3.08 13.18 2.22
CA ALA A 145 1.67 13.52 2.39
C ALA A 145 1.53 15.03 2.62
N LEU A 146 1.42 15.78 1.52
CA LEU A 146 1.27 17.24 1.55
C LEU A 146 -0.22 17.61 1.52
N PRO A 147 -0.66 18.72 2.14
CA PRO A 147 -2.05 19.13 2.10
C PRO A 147 -2.63 19.22 0.68
N GLY A 148 -3.88 18.80 0.50
CA GLY A 148 -4.60 18.82 -0.78
C GLY A 148 -5.62 17.70 -0.94
N ALA A 149 -6.40 17.76 -2.03
CA ALA A 149 -7.33 16.71 -2.41
C ALA A 149 -6.65 15.69 -3.34
N TYR A 150 -6.65 14.42 -2.95
CA TYR A 150 -5.98 13.35 -3.68
C TYR A 150 -6.95 12.42 -4.40
N ARG A 151 -6.52 11.95 -5.57
CA ARG A 151 -7.17 10.86 -6.29
C ARG A 151 -6.13 9.90 -6.84
N ALA A 152 -6.23 8.64 -6.43
CA ALA A 152 -5.43 7.56 -6.95
C ALA A 152 -6.28 6.69 -7.88
N ASN A 153 -5.97 6.69 -9.17
CA ASN A 153 -6.68 5.97 -10.21
C ASN A 153 -5.91 4.71 -10.61
N TYR A 154 -6.55 3.55 -10.55
CA TYR A 154 -5.99 2.23 -10.86
C TYR A 154 -6.67 1.59 -12.08
N GLY A 155 -7.19 2.41 -12.99
CA GLY A 155 -7.88 1.94 -14.19
C GLY A 155 -9.12 1.12 -13.85
N GLU A 156 -9.18 -0.11 -14.36
CA GLU A 156 -10.32 -1.01 -14.16
C GLU A 156 -10.49 -1.47 -12.71
N LEU A 157 -9.45 -1.37 -11.88
CA LEU A 157 -9.56 -1.67 -10.44
C LEU A 157 -10.25 -0.55 -9.65
N GLY A 158 -10.54 0.59 -10.29
CA GLY A 158 -11.23 1.72 -9.69
C GLY A 158 -10.28 2.80 -9.17
N SER A 159 -10.75 3.57 -8.18
CA SER A 159 -9.99 4.68 -7.62
C SER A 159 -10.24 4.88 -6.14
N ILE A 160 -9.26 5.47 -5.45
CA ILE A 160 -9.38 5.96 -4.08
C ILE A 160 -9.30 7.49 -4.11
N GLU A 161 -10.22 8.14 -3.42
CA GLU A 161 -10.19 9.59 -3.17
C GLU A 161 -10.03 9.82 -1.67
N PHE A 162 -9.25 10.82 -1.29
CA PHE A 162 -9.00 11.19 0.10
C PHE A 162 -8.45 12.62 0.17
N THR A 163 -8.40 13.21 1.36
CA THR A 163 -7.77 14.52 1.57
C THR A 163 -6.62 14.42 2.55
N VAL A 164 -5.67 15.35 2.42
CA VAL A 164 -4.67 15.62 3.44
C VAL A 164 -4.88 17.05 3.92
N GLU A 165 -5.08 17.21 5.22
CA GLU A 165 -5.29 18.49 5.91
C GLU A 165 -4.00 18.95 6.60
N GLU A 166 -3.96 20.22 7.02
CA GLU A 166 -2.84 20.77 7.81
C GLU A 166 -2.76 20.22 9.24
#